data_AF-A0A3L6JHQ6-F1
#
_entry.id   AF-A0A3L6JHQ6-F1
#
_cell.length_a   1.000
_cell.length_b   1.000
_cell.length_c   1.000
_cell.angle_alpha   90.00
_cell.angle_beta   90.00
_cell.angle_gamma   90.00
#
_symmetry.space_group_name_H-M   'P 1'
#
loop_
_entity.id
_entity.type
_entity.pdbx_description
1 polymer ?
#
loop_
_entity_poly.entity_id
_entity_poly.type
_entity_poly.pdbx_seq_one_letter_code
_entity_poly.pdbx_strand_id
1 'polypeptide(L)'
;MAIEVYVAAEFLMFVSLIAASFAIAGYTRRRIRELPEEDKKLGKPLYAYAAGTFVMGITSFANYLAGTQVVIGPWAWRFWPSYAYVVLAILAPAFISIAALIVLGREHFMIPTLFALVLVSYVWILPMIPNPIDARDATADVSSVMYIPAVLLFGYILAKTRKATSLGLFYVVTFYPLYRLTVIGLSAGPVDLSIVFLALRLLAPVIAAVAFQVRDIGISFELAGYGMAYALIAFWLSYLMISPVTDPVLIASLTLIALGSTIGFGTGAYTYARWKKNRLGATFVLFLSFTFTTWAFILVALQGLGLATAIYYTYAYIFLTFIALMCFNMAAYLALEWRSLLLLPVLMILPLLFFLSIQYPSDPRLNPFFIPAISITGVVAAIVPVALYLYLWQRMRQAKAPAASRPLLLATGILGLTLALAAGPITMGTEVLNVANPISGVLTFIAFLAWWLAVTGRNERFMKWLHSTFLKPKPAPSTPPPAGAASQPGGA
;
A
#
# COMPACT_ATOMS: atom_id res chain seq x y z
N MET A 1 14.84 -13.80 20.91
CA MET A 1 15.60 -12.87 20.05
C MET A 1 14.59 -12.23 19.12
N ALA A 2 14.49 -10.89 19.08
CA ALA A 2 13.50 -10.21 18.25
C ALA A 2 14.02 -10.11 16.80
N ILE A 3 13.19 -10.47 15.82
CA ILE A 3 13.50 -10.30 14.39
C ILE A 3 13.36 -8.82 14.06
N GLU A 4 14.32 -8.20 13.39
CA GLU A 4 14.23 -6.77 13.04
C GLU A 4 13.30 -6.53 11.82
N VAL A 5 12.70 -5.34 11.69
CA VAL A 5 11.69 -5.02 10.65
C VAL A 5 12.19 -5.25 9.24
N TYR A 6 13.41 -4.80 8.95
CA TYR A 6 13.98 -4.98 7.62
C TYR A 6 14.23 -6.46 7.32
N VAL A 7 14.48 -7.31 8.33
CA VAL A 7 14.64 -8.76 8.15
C VAL A 7 13.29 -9.37 7.77
N ALA A 8 12.23 -9.07 8.53
CA ALA A 8 10.87 -9.53 8.21
C ALA A 8 10.40 -9.06 6.81
N ALA A 9 10.74 -7.83 6.44
CA ALA A 9 10.44 -7.29 5.12
C ALA A 9 11.15 -8.05 3.99
N GLU A 10 12.30 -8.67 4.21
CA GLU A 10 12.97 -9.51 3.20
C GLU A 10 12.12 -10.75 2.84
N PHE A 11 11.36 -11.31 3.78
CA PHE A 11 10.41 -12.38 3.45
C PHE A 11 9.29 -11.90 2.52
N LEU A 12 8.76 -10.71 2.77
CA LEU A 12 7.70 -10.12 1.95
C LEU A 12 8.22 -9.61 0.61
N MET A 13 9.47 -9.16 0.55
CA MET A 13 10.20 -8.92 -0.69
C MET A 13 10.35 -10.21 -1.49
N PHE A 14 10.72 -11.32 -0.87
CA PHE A 14 10.77 -12.63 -1.52
C PHE A 14 9.43 -12.99 -2.18
N VAL A 15 8.34 -12.99 -1.40
CA VAL A 15 7.00 -13.33 -1.94
C VAL A 15 6.62 -12.41 -3.11
N SER A 16 6.87 -11.10 -2.96
CA SER A 16 6.54 -10.11 -3.99
C SER A 16 7.39 -10.24 -5.25
N LEU A 17 8.69 -10.52 -5.12
CA LEU A 17 9.62 -10.73 -6.24
C LEU A 17 9.31 -12.02 -7.01
N ILE A 18 8.92 -13.09 -6.32
CA ILE A 18 8.45 -14.32 -6.96
C ILE A 18 7.18 -14.06 -7.76
N ALA A 19 6.21 -13.35 -7.18
CA ALA A 19 4.99 -12.97 -7.90
C ALA A 19 5.29 -12.08 -9.12
N ALA A 20 6.20 -11.11 -8.99
CA ALA A 20 6.64 -10.26 -10.09
C ALA A 20 7.33 -11.05 -11.20
N SER A 21 8.21 -11.99 -10.85
CA SER A 21 8.89 -12.88 -11.81
C SER A 21 7.88 -13.69 -12.63
N PHE A 22 6.89 -14.32 -11.98
CA PHE A 22 5.83 -15.05 -12.68
C PHE A 22 4.96 -14.14 -13.54
N ALA A 23 4.68 -12.92 -13.11
CA ALA A 23 3.94 -11.94 -13.91
C ALA A 23 4.71 -11.57 -15.19
N ILE A 24 6.02 -11.30 -15.08
CA ILE A 24 6.89 -10.95 -16.22
C ILE A 24 7.02 -12.15 -17.18
N ALA A 25 7.31 -13.34 -16.67
CA ALA A 25 7.44 -14.55 -17.48
C ALA A 25 6.12 -14.93 -18.16
N GLY A 26 5.00 -14.85 -17.44
CA GLY A 26 3.66 -15.12 -17.95
C GLY A 26 3.25 -14.13 -19.05
N TYR A 27 3.52 -12.84 -18.84
CA TYR A 27 3.32 -11.82 -19.87
C TYR A 27 4.15 -12.11 -21.12
N THR A 28 5.44 -12.40 -20.93
CA THR A 28 6.40 -12.67 -21.99
C THR A 28 5.98 -13.89 -22.82
N ARG A 29 5.61 -14.99 -22.16
CA ARG A 29 5.11 -16.21 -22.82
C ARG A 29 3.87 -15.95 -23.67
N ARG A 30 2.92 -15.15 -23.17
CA ARG A 30 1.73 -14.78 -23.94
C ARG A 30 2.10 -13.94 -25.17
N ARG A 31 3.01 -12.98 -25.02
CA ARG A 31 3.39 -12.07 -26.11
C ARG A 31 4.19 -12.77 -27.20
N ILE A 32 5.12 -13.66 -26.85
CA ILE A 32 5.91 -14.44 -27.81
C ILE A 32 5.04 -15.41 -28.61
N ARG A 33 3.99 -15.98 -28.00
CA ARG A 33 3.05 -16.88 -28.70
C ARG A 33 2.29 -16.18 -29.83
N GLU A 34 2.09 -14.88 -29.73
CA GLU A 34 1.39 -14.05 -30.73
C GLU A 34 2.33 -13.61 -31.88
N LEU A 35 3.66 -13.85 -31.77
CA LEU A 35 4.66 -13.40 -32.74
C LEU A 35 5.09 -14.51 -33.71
N PRO A 36 5.49 -14.16 -34.95
CA PRO A 36 6.15 -15.08 -35.88
C PRO A 36 7.39 -15.74 -35.26
N GLU A 37 7.76 -16.95 -35.71
CA GLU A 37 8.90 -17.72 -35.15
C GLU A 37 10.22 -16.93 -35.12
N GLU A 38 10.46 -16.10 -36.14
CA GLU A 38 11.67 -15.28 -36.27
C GLU A 38 11.78 -14.23 -35.16
N ASP A 39 10.64 -13.67 -34.73
CA ASP A 39 10.53 -12.60 -33.73
C ASP A 39 10.44 -13.13 -32.29
N LYS A 40 10.29 -14.45 -32.09
CA LYS A 40 10.19 -15.01 -30.74
C LYS A 40 11.42 -14.76 -29.88
N LYS A 41 12.58 -14.53 -30.50
CA LYS A 41 13.83 -14.16 -29.84
C LYS A 41 13.74 -12.83 -29.08
N LEU A 42 12.80 -11.94 -29.45
CA LEU A 42 12.59 -10.64 -28.79
C LEU A 42 12.15 -10.75 -27.33
N GLY A 43 11.67 -11.92 -26.89
CA GLY A 43 11.29 -12.15 -25.50
C GLY A 43 12.41 -12.67 -24.59
N LYS A 44 13.57 -13.07 -25.14
CA LYS A 44 14.77 -13.44 -24.38
C LYS A 44 15.16 -12.44 -23.28
N PRO A 45 15.21 -11.12 -23.52
CA PRO A 45 15.59 -10.16 -22.48
C PRO A 45 14.60 -10.16 -21.30
N LEU A 46 13.29 -10.28 -21.56
CA LEU A 46 12.29 -10.30 -20.50
C LEU A 46 12.32 -11.61 -19.69
N TYR A 47 12.66 -12.75 -20.32
CA TYR A 47 12.89 -13.99 -19.58
C TYR A 47 14.16 -13.92 -18.73
N ALA A 48 15.25 -13.34 -19.25
CA ALA A 48 16.47 -13.12 -18.47
C ALA A 48 16.20 -12.20 -17.27
N TYR A 49 15.38 -11.15 -17.46
CA TYR A 49 14.95 -10.29 -16.37
C TYR A 49 14.07 -11.03 -15.35
N ALA A 50 13.12 -11.85 -15.81
CA ALA A 50 12.26 -12.65 -14.93
C ALA A 50 13.11 -13.63 -14.09
N ALA A 51 14.11 -14.27 -14.71
CA ALA A 51 15.08 -15.12 -14.00
C ALA A 51 15.89 -14.31 -12.98
N GLY A 52 16.42 -13.14 -13.35
CA GLY A 52 17.10 -12.24 -12.41
C GLY A 52 16.21 -11.82 -11.24
N THR A 53 14.95 -11.50 -11.49
CA THR A 53 13.95 -11.15 -10.46
C THR A 53 13.65 -12.35 -9.54
N PHE A 54 13.63 -13.57 -10.09
CA PHE A 54 13.49 -14.80 -9.30
C PHE A 54 14.71 -15.00 -8.39
N VAL A 55 15.93 -14.81 -8.92
CA VAL A 55 17.17 -14.88 -8.14
C VAL A 55 17.19 -13.80 -7.05
N MET A 56 16.75 -12.56 -7.32
CA MET A 56 16.55 -11.54 -6.28
C MET A 56 15.59 -12.03 -5.18
N GLY A 57 14.50 -12.70 -5.55
CA GLY A 57 13.55 -13.26 -4.60
C GLY A 57 14.24 -14.27 -3.66
N ILE A 58 14.96 -15.25 -4.23
CA ILE A 58 15.70 -16.22 -3.42
C ILE A 58 16.80 -15.54 -2.59
N THR A 59 17.46 -14.51 -3.12
CA THR A 59 18.43 -13.70 -2.38
C THR A 59 17.79 -13.07 -1.13
N SER A 60 16.61 -12.45 -1.27
CA SER A 60 15.85 -11.91 -0.13
C SER A 60 15.43 -12.99 0.86
N PHE A 61 15.02 -14.18 0.39
CA PHE A 61 14.71 -15.29 1.28
C PHE A 61 15.94 -15.79 2.06
N ALA A 62 17.08 -15.90 1.39
CA ALA A 62 18.35 -16.25 2.03
C ALA A 62 18.75 -15.20 3.08
N ASN A 63 18.56 -13.90 2.78
CA ASN A 63 18.80 -12.82 3.72
C ASN A 63 17.87 -12.88 4.94
N TYR A 64 16.58 -13.18 4.74
CA TYR A 64 15.61 -13.41 5.82
C TYR A 64 16.05 -14.56 6.72
N LEU A 65 16.41 -15.72 6.14
CA LEU A 65 16.89 -16.88 6.91
C LEU A 65 18.19 -16.58 7.66
N ALA A 66 19.12 -15.84 7.06
CA ALA A 66 20.36 -15.41 7.71
C ALA A 66 20.09 -14.45 8.89
N GLY A 67 19.16 -13.50 8.74
CA GLY A 67 18.82 -12.52 9.76
C GLY A 67 17.97 -13.07 10.91
N THR A 68 17.19 -14.12 10.67
CA THR A 68 16.35 -14.76 11.70
C THR A 68 17.11 -15.77 12.57
N GLN A 69 18.37 -16.06 12.24
CA GLN A 69 19.20 -17.08 12.90
C GLN A 69 18.47 -18.41 13.11
N VAL A 70 17.57 -18.81 12.20
CA VAL A 70 16.85 -20.09 12.31
C VAL A 70 17.90 -21.20 12.30
N VAL A 71 18.17 -21.76 13.48
CA VAL A 71 19.17 -22.82 13.69
C VAL A 71 18.61 -24.12 13.13
N ILE A 72 18.72 -24.31 11.82
CA ILE A 72 18.36 -25.57 11.17
C ILE A 72 19.57 -26.51 11.26
N GLY A 73 19.88 -27.02 12.46
CA GLY A 73 20.83 -28.13 12.62
C GLY A 73 22.33 -27.77 12.77
N PRO A 74 23.24 -28.75 12.60
CA PRO A 74 24.65 -28.66 13.00
C PRO A 74 25.40 -27.53 12.28
N TRP A 75 26.52 -27.08 12.86
CA TRP A 75 27.32 -25.88 12.54
C TRP A 75 27.40 -25.46 11.06
N ALA A 76 27.43 -26.40 10.10
CA ALA A 76 27.44 -26.10 8.66
C ALA A 76 26.15 -25.43 8.14
N TRP A 77 24.99 -25.80 8.67
CA TRP A 77 23.69 -25.26 8.24
C TRP A 77 23.40 -23.86 8.77
N ARG A 78 24.07 -23.46 9.87
CA ARG A 78 23.95 -22.12 10.46
C ARG A 78 24.42 -21.01 9.52
N PHE A 79 25.42 -21.28 8.68
CA PHE A 79 26.04 -20.30 7.81
C PHE A 79 25.61 -20.41 6.34
N TRP A 80 25.01 -21.53 5.94
CA TRP A 80 24.50 -21.75 4.57
C TRP A 80 23.65 -20.57 4.04
N PRO A 81 22.68 -20.01 4.80
CA PRO A 81 21.89 -18.87 4.32
C PRO A 81 22.73 -17.63 3.99
N SER A 82 23.81 -17.39 4.74
CA SER A 82 24.71 -16.24 4.50
C SER A 82 25.55 -16.47 3.23
N TYR A 83 26.09 -17.68 3.03
CA TYR A 83 26.81 -18.02 1.79
C TYR A 83 25.89 -18.01 0.56
N ALA A 84 24.67 -18.54 0.70
CA ALA A 84 23.66 -18.49 -0.36
C ALA A 84 23.30 -17.03 -0.70
N TYR A 85 23.11 -16.16 0.30
CA TYR A 85 22.88 -14.74 0.08
C TYR A 85 24.03 -14.12 -0.72
N VAL A 86 25.28 -14.36 -0.31
CA VAL A 86 26.46 -13.79 -0.98
C VAL A 86 26.49 -14.14 -2.47
N VAL A 87 26.34 -15.43 -2.79
CA VAL A 87 26.36 -15.90 -4.18
C VAL A 87 25.19 -15.33 -4.98
N LEU A 88 23.98 -15.37 -4.43
CA LEU A 88 22.78 -14.95 -5.14
C LEU A 88 22.69 -13.42 -5.32
N ALA A 89 23.17 -12.65 -4.35
CA ALA A 89 23.22 -11.18 -4.42
C ALA A 89 24.15 -10.66 -5.52
N ILE A 90 25.13 -11.46 -5.95
CA ILE A 90 26.00 -11.18 -7.09
C ILE A 90 25.37 -11.66 -8.40
N LEU A 91 24.74 -12.84 -8.38
CA LEU A 91 24.11 -13.40 -9.57
C LEU A 91 22.91 -12.56 -10.05
N ALA A 92 22.10 -12.04 -9.13
CA ALA A 92 20.93 -11.22 -9.46
C ALA A 92 21.23 -10.00 -10.37
N PRO A 93 22.17 -9.10 -10.03
CA PRO A 93 22.53 -7.97 -10.90
C PRO A 93 23.19 -8.43 -12.22
N ALA A 94 23.87 -9.59 -12.24
CA ALA A 94 24.43 -10.15 -13.47
C ALA A 94 23.34 -10.52 -14.48
N PHE A 95 22.31 -11.27 -14.07
CA PHE A 95 21.17 -11.62 -14.92
C PHE A 95 20.44 -10.39 -15.46
N ILE A 96 20.27 -9.37 -14.62
CA ILE A 96 19.55 -8.15 -14.96
C ILE A 96 20.36 -7.27 -15.91
N SER A 97 21.68 -7.17 -15.69
CA SER A 97 22.59 -6.45 -16.59
C SER A 97 22.66 -7.14 -17.96
N ILE A 98 22.71 -8.48 -17.99
CA ILE A 98 22.61 -9.27 -19.21
C ILE A 98 21.28 -9.00 -19.93
N ALA A 99 20.16 -9.02 -19.21
CA ALA A 99 18.85 -8.73 -19.79
C ALA A 99 18.85 -7.35 -20.47
N ALA A 100 19.42 -6.33 -19.82
CA ALA A 100 19.51 -4.98 -20.36
C ALA A 100 20.43 -4.88 -21.59
N LEU A 101 21.57 -5.60 -21.61
CA LEU A 101 22.47 -5.66 -22.76
C LEU A 101 21.84 -6.34 -23.98
N ILE A 102 21.04 -7.39 -23.75
CA ILE A 102 20.25 -8.05 -24.81
C ILE A 102 19.23 -7.08 -25.39
N VAL A 103 18.53 -6.27 -24.57
CA VAL A 103 17.59 -5.25 -25.07
C VAL A 103 18.28 -4.23 -25.99
N LEU A 104 19.54 -3.90 -25.71
CA LEU A 104 20.32 -2.96 -26.53
C LEU A 104 20.97 -3.60 -27.76
N GLY A 105 20.83 -4.91 -27.98
CA GLY A 105 21.51 -5.63 -29.07
C GLY A 105 23.03 -5.70 -28.89
N ARG A 106 23.53 -5.55 -27.66
CA ARG A 106 24.97 -5.55 -27.32
C ARG A 106 25.39 -6.86 -26.64
N GLU A 107 24.99 -7.98 -27.22
CA GLU A 107 25.23 -9.32 -26.66
C GLU A 107 26.72 -9.63 -26.46
N HIS A 108 27.60 -9.05 -27.29
CA HIS A 108 29.06 -9.23 -27.17
C HIS A 108 29.66 -8.68 -25.86
N PHE A 109 28.98 -7.75 -25.17
CA PHE A 109 29.44 -7.22 -23.89
C PHE A 109 29.03 -8.09 -22.69
N MET A 110 28.26 -9.16 -22.89
CA MET A 110 27.81 -10.03 -21.80
C MET A 110 28.98 -10.73 -21.09
N ILE A 111 29.93 -11.28 -21.84
CA ILE A 111 31.08 -12.03 -21.27
C ILE A 111 32.02 -11.10 -20.48
N PRO A 112 32.46 -9.93 -21.03
CA PRO A 112 33.27 -8.99 -20.26
C PRO A 112 32.56 -8.47 -19.01
N THR A 113 31.25 -8.23 -19.08
CA THR A 113 30.46 -7.76 -17.93
C THR A 113 30.40 -8.84 -16.86
N LEU A 114 30.13 -10.09 -17.23
CA LEU A 114 30.07 -11.21 -16.29
C LEU A 114 31.45 -11.48 -15.66
N PHE A 115 32.53 -11.38 -16.45
CA PHE A 115 33.90 -11.51 -15.96
C PHE A 115 34.27 -10.38 -14.99
N ALA A 116 33.93 -9.13 -15.30
CA ALA A 116 34.14 -7.99 -14.41
C ALA A 116 33.35 -8.14 -13.10
N LEU A 117 32.11 -8.61 -13.15
CA LEU A 117 31.30 -8.85 -11.97
C LEU A 117 31.91 -9.94 -11.08
N VAL A 118 32.33 -11.06 -11.66
CA VAL A 118 33.02 -12.14 -10.91
C VAL A 118 34.33 -11.64 -10.31
N LEU A 119 35.12 -10.85 -11.04
CA LEU A 119 36.38 -10.29 -10.55
C LEU A 119 36.18 -9.33 -9.38
N VAL A 120 35.21 -8.41 -9.49
CA VAL A 120 34.86 -7.47 -8.41
C VAL A 120 34.39 -8.21 -7.16
N SER A 121 33.53 -9.21 -7.33
CA SER A 121 33.09 -10.08 -6.23
C SER A 121 34.25 -10.83 -5.58
N TYR A 122 35.15 -11.40 -6.38
CA TYR A 122 36.30 -12.14 -5.88
C TYR A 122 37.23 -11.25 -5.06
N VAL A 123 37.54 -10.04 -5.52
CA VAL A 123 38.46 -9.12 -4.83
C VAL A 123 37.88 -8.61 -3.50
N TRP A 124 36.57 -8.33 -3.45
CA TRP A 124 35.96 -7.69 -2.28
C TRP A 124 35.45 -8.67 -1.22
N ILE A 125 35.05 -9.88 -1.63
CA ILE A 125 34.35 -10.82 -0.73
C ILE A 125 35.31 -11.85 -0.15
N LEU A 126 36.33 -12.28 -0.91
CA LEU A 126 37.30 -13.30 -0.49
C LEU A 126 38.01 -12.99 0.85
N PRO A 127 38.41 -11.73 1.14
CA PRO A 127 39.04 -11.39 2.41
C PRO A 127 38.08 -11.48 3.62
N MET A 128 36.77 -11.44 3.40
CA MET A 128 35.75 -11.40 4.44
C MET A 128 35.09 -12.77 4.72
N ILE A 129 35.39 -13.79 3.92
CA ILE A 129 34.92 -15.18 4.10
C ILE A 129 35.09 -15.72 5.53
N PRO A 130 36.15 -15.38 6.30
CA PRO A 130 36.30 -15.84 7.68
C PRO A 130 35.19 -15.35 8.63
N ASN A 131 34.52 -14.23 8.32
CA ASN A 131 33.38 -13.72 9.08
C ASN A 131 32.13 -13.60 8.17
N PRO A 132 31.19 -14.55 8.26
CA PRO A 132 30.00 -14.59 7.40
C PRO A 132 29.11 -13.34 7.49
N ILE A 133 29.14 -12.62 8.62
CA ILE A 133 28.37 -11.38 8.82
C ILE A 133 29.01 -10.25 8.01
N ASP A 134 30.32 -10.07 8.12
CA ASP A 134 31.06 -9.05 7.37
C ASP A 134 31.00 -9.33 5.86
N ALA A 135 31.09 -10.60 5.46
CA ALA A 135 30.95 -11.00 4.06
C ALA A 135 29.56 -10.69 3.50
N ARG A 136 28.48 -10.94 4.26
CA ARG A 136 27.11 -10.61 3.86
C ARG A 136 26.96 -9.10 3.64
N ASP A 137 27.45 -8.34 4.60
CA ASP A 137 27.35 -6.89 4.65
C ASP A 137 28.12 -6.22 3.51
N ALA A 138 29.37 -6.63 3.28
CA ALA A 138 30.15 -6.16 2.13
C ALA A 138 29.56 -6.60 0.79
N THR A 139 28.95 -7.80 0.72
CA THR A 139 28.28 -8.25 -0.50
C THR A 139 27.05 -7.42 -0.83
N ALA A 140 26.32 -6.92 0.19
CA ALA A 140 25.23 -5.99 -0.05
C ALA A 140 25.73 -4.70 -0.72
N ASP A 141 26.86 -4.15 -0.25
CA ASP A 141 27.46 -2.93 -0.80
C ASP A 141 27.95 -3.13 -2.24
N VAL A 142 28.66 -4.25 -2.49
CA VAL A 142 29.12 -4.63 -3.83
C VAL A 142 27.94 -4.87 -4.78
N SER A 143 26.92 -5.61 -4.35
CA SER A 143 25.71 -5.86 -5.13
C SER A 143 25.03 -4.55 -5.55
N SER A 144 24.92 -3.57 -4.65
CA SER A 144 24.32 -2.26 -4.94
C SER A 144 25.05 -1.50 -6.04
N VAL A 145 26.40 -1.55 -6.06
CA VAL A 145 27.20 -0.96 -7.14
C VAL A 145 26.97 -1.70 -8.46
N MET A 146 26.83 -3.03 -8.42
CA MET A 146 26.57 -3.85 -9.61
C MET A 146 25.21 -3.59 -10.27
N TYR A 147 24.26 -2.96 -9.57
CA TYR A 147 23.00 -2.52 -10.16
C TYR A 147 23.10 -1.22 -10.95
N ILE A 148 24.16 -0.41 -10.81
CA ILE A 148 24.30 0.88 -11.50
C ILE A 148 24.15 0.76 -13.03
N PRO A 149 24.84 -0.18 -13.71
CA PRO A 149 24.64 -0.37 -15.15
C PRO A 149 23.19 -0.70 -15.50
N ALA A 150 22.55 -1.61 -14.77
CA ALA A 150 21.15 -1.95 -14.98
C ALA A 150 20.21 -0.75 -14.79
N VAL A 151 20.44 0.07 -13.76
CA VAL A 151 19.65 1.28 -13.49
C VAL A 151 19.76 2.27 -14.64
N LEU A 152 20.98 2.55 -15.13
CA LEU A 152 21.19 3.46 -16.26
C LEU A 152 20.51 2.95 -17.53
N LEU A 153 20.62 1.64 -17.81
CA LEU A 153 20.06 1.01 -19.00
C LEU A 153 18.53 0.96 -18.97
N PHE A 154 17.92 0.52 -17.87
CA PHE A 154 16.47 0.53 -17.72
C PHE A 154 15.91 1.96 -17.60
N GLY A 155 16.68 2.90 -17.08
CA GLY A 155 16.35 4.33 -17.09
C GLY A 155 16.30 4.88 -18.51
N TYR A 156 17.26 4.54 -19.37
CA TYR A 156 17.24 4.88 -20.79
C TYR A 156 16.06 4.24 -21.53
N ILE A 157 15.78 2.95 -21.28
CA ILE A 157 14.62 2.26 -21.87
C ILE A 157 13.32 2.94 -21.43
N LEU A 158 13.17 3.27 -20.15
CA LEU A 158 12.02 3.97 -19.61
C LEU A 158 11.82 5.34 -20.26
N ALA A 159 12.89 6.13 -20.40
CA ALA A 159 12.85 7.44 -21.04
C ALA A 159 12.36 7.34 -22.49
N LYS A 160 12.76 6.29 -23.21
CA LYS A 160 12.38 6.04 -24.61
C LYS A 160 10.97 5.49 -24.77
N THR A 161 10.56 4.49 -23.97
CA THR A 161 9.29 3.78 -24.17
C THR A 161 8.12 4.44 -23.47
N ARG A 162 8.35 5.08 -22.31
CA ARG A 162 7.32 5.63 -21.42
C ARG A 162 6.20 4.63 -21.09
N LYS A 163 6.52 3.33 -21.06
CA LYS A 163 5.57 2.25 -20.74
C LYS A 163 5.62 1.89 -19.25
N ALA A 164 4.48 1.49 -18.69
CA ALA A 164 4.40 1.01 -17.32
C ALA A 164 5.28 -0.21 -17.05
N THR A 165 5.40 -1.12 -18.02
CA THR A 165 6.29 -2.29 -17.90
C THR A 165 7.74 -1.85 -17.74
N SER A 166 8.22 -0.91 -18.55
CA SER A 166 9.57 -0.34 -18.41
C SER A 166 9.75 0.40 -17.08
N LEU A 167 8.72 1.08 -16.57
CA LEU A 167 8.75 1.72 -15.25
C LEU A 167 8.90 0.68 -14.15
N GLY A 168 8.13 -0.42 -14.20
CA GLY A 168 8.20 -1.49 -13.22
C GLY A 168 9.56 -2.17 -13.18
N LEU A 169 10.16 -2.45 -14.34
CA LEU A 169 11.52 -2.98 -14.43
C LEU A 169 12.53 -1.99 -13.81
N PHE A 170 12.48 -0.72 -14.21
CA PHE A 170 13.35 0.33 -13.66
C PHE A 170 13.21 0.47 -12.14
N TYR A 171 11.98 0.41 -11.61
CA TYR A 171 11.73 0.54 -10.18
C TYR A 171 12.37 -0.61 -9.38
N VAL A 172 12.25 -1.86 -9.84
CA VAL A 172 12.86 -3.02 -9.19
C VAL A 172 14.38 -2.88 -9.13
N VAL A 173 15.05 -2.55 -10.24
CA VAL A 173 16.52 -2.42 -10.25
C VAL A 173 17.04 -1.22 -9.47
N THR A 174 16.23 -0.16 -9.32
CA THR A 174 16.64 1.04 -8.59
C THR A 174 16.47 0.88 -7.09
N PHE A 175 15.34 0.33 -6.64
CA PHE A 175 15.00 0.35 -5.23
C PHE A 175 15.43 -0.92 -4.50
N TYR A 176 15.45 -2.10 -5.14
CA TYR A 176 15.98 -3.34 -4.52
C TYR A 176 17.34 -3.17 -3.82
N PRO A 177 18.38 -2.57 -4.45
CA PRO A 177 19.72 -2.41 -3.84
C PRO A 177 19.77 -1.42 -2.66
N LEU A 178 18.69 -0.70 -2.35
CA LEU A 178 18.66 0.21 -1.19
C LEU A 178 18.56 -0.52 0.17
N TYR A 179 18.79 -1.84 0.21
CA TYR A 179 18.82 -2.63 1.45
C TYR A 179 19.70 -1.98 2.52
N ARG A 180 20.90 -1.55 2.16
CA ARG A 180 21.83 -0.94 3.10
C ARG A 180 21.34 0.37 3.71
N LEU A 181 20.61 1.18 2.94
CA LEU A 181 19.97 2.38 3.48
C LEU A 181 18.85 2.04 4.48
N THR A 182 18.21 0.87 4.36
CA THR A 182 17.25 0.39 5.36
C THR A 182 17.92 -0.09 6.65
N VAL A 183 19.11 -0.70 6.57
CA VAL A 183 19.85 -1.23 7.74
C VAL A 183 20.58 -0.12 8.52
N ILE A 184 21.28 0.78 7.81
CA ILE A 184 22.05 1.88 8.41
C ILE A 184 21.11 2.91 9.05
N GLY A 185 19.96 3.20 8.41
CA GLY A 185 18.98 4.15 8.92
C GLY A 185 18.36 3.77 10.26
N LEU A 186 18.25 2.46 10.55
CA LEU A 186 17.70 1.95 11.82
C LEU A 186 18.73 1.89 12.96
N SER A 187 20.03 1.91 12.65
CA SER A 187 21.12 1.74 13.64
C SER A 187 21.87 3.03 13.96
N ALA A 188 21.88 4.03 13.07
CA ALA A 188 22.70 5.23 13.22
C ALA A 188 22.02 6.56 12.83
N GLY A 189 20.72 6.56 12.48
CA GLY A 189 20.00 7.75 12.02
C GLY A 189 18.60 7.91 12.63
N PRO A 190 17.89 9.01 12.32
CA PRO A 190 16.46 9.11 12.62
C PRO A 190 15.74 7.96 11.89
N VAL A 191 15.04 7.11 12.66
CA VAL A 191 14.27 5.90 12.27
C VAL A 191 13.36 6.11 11.04
N ASP A 192 13.13 7.37 10.73
CA ASP A 192 12.20 7.96 9.79
C ASP A 192 12.59 7.72 8.31
N LEU A 193 13.87 7.83 7.96
CA LEU A 193 14.32 7.61 6.57
C LEU A 193 14.35 6.13 6.20
N SER A 194 14.69 5.26 7.15
CA SER A 194 14.66 3.81 6.95
C SER A 194 13.26 3.29 6.63
N ILE A 195 12.21 3.84 7.25
CA ILE A 195 10.81 3.50 6.96
C ILE A 195 10.47 3.84 5.50
N VAL A 196 10.92 5.00 5.02
CA VAL A 196 10.69 5.44 3.64
C VAL A 196 11.42 4.53 2.65
N PHE A 197 12.70 4.22 2.88
CA PHE A 197 13.46 3.31 2.03
C PHE A 197 12.85 1.90 2.03
N LEU A 198 12.36 1.42 3.18
CA LEU A 198 11.69 0.13 3.29
C LEU A 198 10.40 0.10 2.45
N ALA A 199 9.58 1.14 2.55
CA ALA A 199 8.35 1.28 1.77
C ALA A 199 8.65 1.32 0.26
N LEU A 200 9.66 2.09 -0.17
CA LEU A 200 10.08 2.16 -1.58
C LEU A 200 10.60 0.81 -2.10
N ARG A 201 11.31 0.05 -1.26
CA ARG A 201 11.78 -1.30 -1.59
C ARG A 201 10.61 -2.26 -1.81
N LEU A 202 9.67 -2.32 -0.86
CA LEU A 202 8.48 -3.17 -0.94
C LEU A 202 7.56 -2.80 -2.11
N LEU A 203 7.52 -1.51 -2.48
CA LEU A 203 6.76 -1.02 -3.63
C LEU A 203 7.31 -1.51 -4.97
N ALA A 204 8.61 -1.76 -5.07
CA ALA A 204 9.26 -2.07 -6.33
C ALA A 204 8.78 -3.35 -7.03
N PRO A 205 8.80 -4.54 -6.38
CA PRO A 205 8.30 -5.76 -7.01
C PRO A 205 6.80 -5.68 -7.29
N VAL A 206 6.05 -4.95 -6.48
CA VAL A 206 4.61 -4.78 -6.65
C VAL A 206 4.30 -3.97 -7.91
N ILE A 207 4.95 -2.81 -8.12
CA ILE A 207 4.77 -2.02 -9.34
C ILE A 207 5.10 -2.86 -10.57
N ALA A 208 6.18 -3.66 -10.52
CA ALA A 208 6.51 -4.58 -11.60
C ALA A 208 5.39 -5.61 -11.82
N ALA A 209 4.91 -6.30 -10.79
CA ALA A 209 3.84 -7.29 -10.92
C ALA A 209 2.57 -6.69 -11.54
N VAL A 210 2.12 -5.53 -11.03
CA VAL A 210 0.91 -4.84 -11.53
C VAL A 210 1.10 -4.36 -12.97
N ALA A 211 2.26 -3.78 -13.31
CA ALA A 211 2.54 -3.29 -14.64
C ALA A 211 2.52 -4.39 -15.72
N PHE A 212 2.93 -5.61 -15.36
CA PHE A 212 2.92 -6.76 -16.28
C PHE A 212 1.60 -7.53 -16.29
N GLN A 213 0.76 -7.39 -15.25
CA GLN A 213 -0.58 -7.97 -15.21
C GLN A 213 -1.63 -7.10 -15.90
N VAL A 214 -1.55 -5.77 -15.77
CA VAL A 214 -2.58 -4.85 -16.31
C VAL A 214 -2.07 -4.17 -17.58
N ARG A 215 -2.39 -4.80 -18.72
CA ARG A 215 -1.82 -4.53 -20.07
C ARG A 215 -2.00 -3.10 -20.61
N ASP A 216 -3.01 -2.36 -20.14
CA ASP A 216 -3.39 -1.06 -20.73
C ASP A 216 -3.09 0.16 -19.85
N ILE A 217 -2.44 -0.06 -18.71
CA ILE A 217 -2.06 1.05 -17.84
C ILE A 217 -0.77 1.66 -18.40
N GLY A 218 -0.85 2.82 -19.06
CA GLY A 218 0.34 3.65 -19.33
C GLY A 218 0.99 4.11 -18.02
N ILE A 219 2.15 4.80 -18.07
CA ILE A 219 2.69 5.45 -16.86
C ILE A 219 1.61 6.39 -16.33
N SER A 220 1.03 6.02 -15.20
CA SER A 220 -0.14 6.67 -14.65
C SER A 220 -0.10 6.61 -13.14
N PHE A 221 -0.73 7.60 -12.54
CA PHE A 221 -0.92 7.65 -11.10
C PHE A 221 -1.73 6.45 -10.58
N GLU A 222 -2.55 5.81 -11.43
CA GLU A 222 -3.29 4.59 -11.09
C GLU A 222 -2.34 3.45 -10.76
N LEU A 223 -1.33 3.22 -11.60
CA LEU A 223 -0.30 2.21 -11.35
C LEU A 223 0.43 2.47 -10.03
N ALA A 224 0.81 3.72 -9.78
CA ALA A 224 1.49 4.12 -8.56
C ALA A 224 0.60 3.91 -7.32
N GLY A 225 -0.68 4.29 -7.40
CA GLY A 225 -1.64 4.13 -6.32
C GLY A 225 -1.99 2.67 -6.02
N TYR A 226 -2.17 1.83 -7.05
CA TYR A 226 -2.34 0.39 -6.86
C TYR A 226 -1.08 -0.25 -6.28
N GLY A 227 0.10 0.13 -6.80
CA GLY A 227 1.37 -0.31 -6.25
C GLY A 227 1.50 0.04 -4.77
N MET A 228 1.17 1.28 -4.40
CA MET A 228 1.24 1.76 -3.01
C MET A 228 0.28 1.02 -2.09
N ALA A 229 -0.94 0.73 -2.55
CA ALA A 229 -1.91 -0.04 -1.77
C ALA A 229 -1.36 -1.43 -1.39
N TYR A 230 -0.81 -2.17 -2.35
CA TYR A 230 -0.19 -3.48 -2.09
C TYR A 230 1.10 -3.38 -1.27
N ALA A 231 1.93 -2.35 -1.52
CA ALA A 231 3.16 -2.12 -0.76
C ALA A 231 2.88 -1.84 0.72
N LEU A 232 1.78 -1.14 1.02
CA LEU A 232 1.35 -0.89 2.40
C LEU A 232 0.93 -2.17 3.11
N ILE A 233 0.27 -3.11 2.43
CA ILE A 233 -0.01 -4.43 3.01
C ILE A 233 1.30 -5.10 3.41
N ALA A 234 2.28 -5.16 2.50
CA ALA A 234 3.58 -5.76 2.80
C ALA A 234 4.33 -5.01 3.90
N PHE A 235 4.24 -3.68 3.94
CA PHE A 235 4.83 -2.87 4.99
C PHE A 235 4.26 -3.23 6.37
N TRP A 236 2.92 -3.22 6.52
CA TRP A 236 2.27 -3.55 7.79
C TRP A 236 2.44 -5.02 8.19
N LEU A 237 2.43 -5.95 7.24
CA LEU A 237 2.73 -7.36 7.49
C LEU A 237 4.18 -7.57 7.97
N SER A 238 5.13 -6.72 7.54
CA SER A 238 6.51 -6.80 8.03
C SER A 238 6.57 -6.56 9.54
N TYR A 239 5.79 -5.59 10.06
CA TYR A 239 5.70 -5.33 11.50
C TYR A 239 5.00 -6.45 12.28
N LEU A 240 4.01 -7.10 11.66
CA LEU A 240 3.34 -8.26 12.26
C LEU A 240 4.29 -9.43 12.51
N MET A 241 5.24 -9.66 11.61
CA MET A 241 6.17 -10.80 11.69
C MET A 241 7.28 -10.63 12.75
N ILE A 242 7.50 -9.42 13.24
CA ILE A 242 8.53 -9.08 14.26
C ILE A 242 7.99 -9.25 15.66
N SER A 243 6.70 -8.97 15.83
CA SER A 243 6.05 -8.92 17.12
C SER A 243 6.31 -10.24 17.85
N PRO A 244 7.03 -10.25 18.99
CA PRO A 244 7.12 -11.43 19.85
C PRO A 244 5.76 -11.80 20.44
N VAL A 245 4.75 -10.98 20.17
CA VAL A 245 3.44 -11.04 20.77
C VAL A 245 2.51 -11.82 19.85
N THR A 246 2.12 -13.00 20.33
CA THR A 246 0.90 -13.73 19.93
C THR A 246 -0.38 -12.96 20.27
N ASP A 247 -0.30 -11.66 20.59
CA ASP A 247 -1.45 -10.86 20.99
C ASP A 247 -2.38 -10.67 19.79
N PRO A 248 -3.55 -11.35 19.82
CA PRO A 248 -4.51 -11.26 18.72
C PRO A 248 -5.02 -9.84 18.51
N VAL A 249 -4.95 -8.97 19.52
CA VAL A 249 -5.39 -7.57 19.46
C VAL A 249 -4.46 -6.74 18.60
N LEU A 250 -3.14 -6.83 18.81
CA LEU A 250 -2.16 -6.16 17.97
C LEU A 250 -2.21 -6.69 16.53
N ILE A 251 -2.37 -8.01 16.38
CA ILE A 251 -2.46 -8.65 15.06
C ILE A 251 -3.69 -8.16 14.28
N ALA A 252 -4.86 -8.16 14.93
CA ALA A 252 -6.09 -7.65 14.35
C ALA A 252 -5.98 -6.18 13.99
N SER A 253 -5.39 -5.36 14.87
CA SER A 253 -5.25 -3.91 14.65
C SER A 253 -4.34 -3.60 13.47
N LEU A 254 -3.15 -4.20 13.38
CA LEU A 254 -2.24 -4.03 12.24
C LEU A 254 -2.84 -4.54 10.93
N THR A 255 -3.61 -5.63 10.97
CA THR A 255 -4.32 -6.14 9.79
C THR A 255 -5.40 -5.15 9.33
N LEU A 256 -6.17 -4.58 10.25
CA LEU A 256 -7.18 -3.58 9.94
C LEU A 256 -6.56 -2.27 9.43
N ILE A 257 -5.40 -1.87 9.97
CA ILE A 257 -4.63 -0.73 9.47
C ILE A 257 -4.13 -1.00 8.04
N ALA A 258 -3.62 -2.20 7.78
CA ALA A 258 -3.18 -2.62 6.45
C ALA A 258 -4.33 -2.56 5.43
N LEU A 259 -5.48 -3.13 5.78
CA LEU A 259 -6.67 -3.11 4.92
C LEU A 259 -7.21 -1.69 4.72
N GLY A 260 -7.34 -0.91 5.79
CA GLY A 260 -7.83 0.47 5.74
C GLY A 260 -6.95 1.36 4.86
N SER A 261 -5.63 1.29 5.03
CA SER A 261 -4.69 2.08 4.22
C SER A 261 -4.66 1.66 2.75
N THR A 262 -4.77 0.35 2.47
CA THR A 262 -4.91 -0.19 1.11
C THR A 262 -6.17 0.32 0.43
N ILE A 263 -7.31 0.25 1.12
CA ILE A 263 -8.60 0.72 0.60
C ILE A 263 -8.56 2.24 0.38
N GLY A 264 -7.97 2.99 1.31
CA GLY A 264 -7.79 4.44 1.21
C GLY A 264 -7.01 4.86 -0.04
N PHE A 265 -5.80 4.31 -0.24
CA PHE A 265 -5.00 4.60 -1.44
C PHE A 265 -5.64 4.08 -2.72
N GLY A 266 -6.22 2.88 -2.70
CA GLY A 266 -6.94 2.34 -3.85
C GLY A 266 -8.14 3.22 -4.26
N THR A 267 -8.86 3.78 -3.29
CA THR A 267 -9.99 4.71 -3.53
C THR A 267 -9.50 6.06 -4.04
N GLY A 268 -8.39 6.58 -3.50
CA GLY A 268 -7.72 7.78 -4.01
C GLY A 268 -7.26 7.61 -5.46
N ALA A 269 -6.57 6.52 -5.78
CA ALA A 269 -6.12 6.22 -7.14
C ALA A 269 -7.29 6.12 -8.12
N TYR A 270 -8.38 5.45 -7.72
CA TYR A 270 -9.59 5.32 -8.53
C TYR A 270 -10.31 6.67 -8.74
N THR A 271 -10.39 7.52 -7.73
CA THR A 271 -10.97 8.87 -7.90
C THR A 271 -10.13 9.74 -8.81
N TYR A 272 -8.80 9.69 -8.70
CA TYR A 272 -7.90 10.37 -9.64
C TYR A 272 -8.10 9.90 -11.08
N ALA A 273 -8.18 8.58 -11.31
CA ALA A 273 -8.48 7.98 -12.61
C ALA A 273 -9.74 8.58 -13.25
N ARG A 274 -10.79 8.67 -12.45
CA ARG A 274 -12.10 9.19 -12.87
C ARG A 274 -12.06 10.69 -13.12
N TRP A 275 -11.34 11.45 -12.29
CA TRP A 275 -11.12 12.88 -12.53
C TRP A 275 -10.38 13.13 -13.84
N LYS A 276 -9.33 12.34 -14.15
CA LYS A 276 -8.59 12.50 -15.41
C LYS A 276 -9.50 12.39 -16.63
N LYS A 277 -10.52 11.51 -16.57
CA LYS A 277 -11.51 11.31 -17.64
C LYS A 277 -12.58 12.41 -17.69
N ASN A 278 -13.15 12.75 -16.54
CA ASN A 278 -14.36 13.60 -16.49
C ASN A 278 -14.08 15.06 -16.13
N ARG A 279 -12.88 15.37 -15.64
CA ARG A 279 -12.42 16.70 -15.17
C ARG A 279 -13.34 17.40 -14.16
N LEU A 280 -14.16 16.64 -13.43
CA LEU A 280 -15.05 17.16 -12.39
C LEU A 280 -14.26 17.55 -11.14
N GLY A 281 -14.31 18.82 -10.75
CA GLY A 281 -13.58 19.35 -9.58
C GLY A 281 -13.86 18.59 -8.28
N ALA A 282 -15.12 18.25 -8.00
CA ALA A 282 -15.50 17.47 -6.81
C ALA A 282 -14.77 16.11 -6.74
N THR A 283 -14.53 15.47 -7.89
CA THR A 283 -13.84 14.17 -7.95
C THR A 283 -12.34 14.32 -7.65
N PHE A 284 -11.72 15.42 -8.10
CA PHE A 284 -10.32 15.72 -7.76
C PHE A 284 -10.14 16.01 -6.27
N VAL A 285 -11.04 16.81 -5.72
CA VAL A 285 -11.00 17.15 -4.29
C VAL A 285 -11.23 15.91 -3.42
N LEU A 286 -12.13 14.99 -3.83
CA LEU A 286 -12.26 13.68 -3.16
C LEU A 286 -10.98 12.84 -3.23
N PHE A 287 -10.27 12.85 -4.37
CA PHE A 287 -8.96 12.20 -4.47
C PHE A 287 -7.99 12.74 -3.42
N LEU A 288 -7.82 14.06 -3.34
CA LEU A 288 -6.95 14.70 -2.35
C LEU A 288 -7.37 14.31 -0.93
N SER A 289 -8.67 14.33 -0.67
CA SER A 289 -9.26 13.94 0.60
C SER A 289 -8.85 12.52 1.02
N PHE A 290 -9.07 11.53 0.16
CA PHE A 290 -8.72 10.13 0.44
C PHE A 290 -7.22 9.95 0.63
N THR A 291 -6.40 10.59 -0.21
CA THR A 291 -4.94 10.50 -0.09
C THR A 291 -4.44 11.12 1.22
N PHE A 292 -4.89 12.31 1.59
CA PHE A 292 -4.49 12.96 2.84
C PHE A 292 -5.01 12.24 4.08
N THR A 293 -6.25 11.74 4.07
CA THR A 293 -6.75 10.91 5.18
C THR A 293 -5.93 9.63 5.33
N THR A 294 -5.57 8.98 4.22
CA THR A 294 -4.80 7.74 4.28
C THR A 294 -3.39 7.97 4.80
N TRP A 295 -2.72 9.05 4.36
CA TRP A 295 -1.42 9.45 4.91
C TRP A 295 -1.51 9.81 6.39
N ALA A 296 -2.50 10.61 6.79
CA ALA A 296 -2.73 10.94 8.19
C ALA A 296 -2.89 9.66 9.03
N PHE A 297 -3.73 8.72 8.56
CA PHE A 297 -3.95 7.45 9.24
C PHE A 297 -2.67 6.62 9.38
N ILE A 298 -1.83 6.54 8.35
CA ILE A 298 -0.53 5.85 8.42
C ILE A 298 0.37 6.51 9.46
N LEU A 299 0.47 7.84 9.48
CA LEU A 299 1.31 8.56 10.44
C LEU A 299 0.83 8.38 11.88
N VAL A 300 -0.49 8.43 12.12
CA VAL A 300 -1.04 8.16 13.46
C VAL A 300 -0.78 6.71 13.85
N ALA A 301 -0.92 5.74 12.93
CA ALA A 301 -0.62 4.34 13.21
C ALA A 301 0.87 4.13 13.55
N LEU A 302 1.79 4.76 12.81
CA LEU A 302 3.23 4.70 13.10
C LEU A 302 3.56 5.32 14.46
N GLN A 303 2.93 6.45 14.81
CA GLN A 303 3.10 7.07 16.12
C GLN A 303 2.52 6.21 17.25
N GLY A 304 1.33 5.64 17.05
CA GLY A 304 0.67 4.76 18.02
C GLY A 304 1.45 3.49 18.31
N LEU A 305 2.26 3.02 17.36
CA LEU A 305 3.17 1.88 17.54
C LEU A 305 4.54 2.29 18.13
N GLY A 306 4.76 3.57 18.42
CA GLY A 306 6.04 4.09 18.91
C GLY A 306 7.16 4.10 17.88
N LEU A 307 6.85 3.92 16.59
CA LEU A 307 7.81 3.89 15.49
C LEU A 307 8.17 5.30 14.98
N ALA A 308 7.28 6.26 15.23
CA ALA A 308 7.39 7.64 14.80
C ALA A 308 7.04 8.56 15.99
N THR A 309 8.01 8.82 16.87
CA THR A 309 7.79 9.51 18.15
C THR A 309 8.08 11.01 18.10
N ALA A 310 8.69 11.49 17.02
CA ALA A 310 9.07 12.89 16.91
C ALA A 310 7.86 13.83 16.78
N ILE A 311 7.96 15.02 17.40
CA ILE A 311 6.91 16.05 17.46
C ILE A 311 6.39 16.44 16.07
N TYR A 312 7.25 16.43 15.05
CA TYR A 312 6.84 16.77 13.68
C TYR A 312 5.83 15.77 13.09
N TYR A 313 5.80 14.50 13.54
CA TYR A 313 4.77 13.56 13.12
C TYR A 313 3.41 13.95 13.66
N THR A 314 3.37 14.43 14.91
CA THR A 314 2.15 14.96 15.53
C THR A 314 1.58 16.08 14.70
N TYR A 315 2.41 17.05 14.33
CA TYR A 315 1.99 18.11 13.41
C TYR A 315 1.55 17.55 12.06
N ALA A 316 2.36 16.72 11.42
CA ALA A 316 2.08 16.22 10.07
C ALA A 316 0.74 15.50 9.97
N TYR A 317 0.41 14.58 10.88
CA TYR A 317 -0.88 13.88 10.79
C TYR A 317 -2.07 14.81 11.11
N ILE A 318 -1.91 15.78 12.03
CA ILE A 318 -2.97 16.74 12.35
C ILE A 318 -3.23 17.63 11.12
N PHE A 319 -2.18 18.22 10.55
CA PHE A 319 -2.26 19.00 9.31
C PHE A 319 -2.95 18.20 8.19
N LEU A 320 -2.52 16.97 7.94
CA LEU A 320 -3.10 16.11 6.91
C LEU A 320 -4.56 15.76 7.18
N THR A 321 -4.93 15.50 8.44
CA THR A 321 -6.31 15.21 8.84
C THR A 321 -7.23 16.39 8.53
N PHE A 322 -6.83 17.59 8.95
CA PHE A 322 -7.62 18.80 8.73
C PHE A 322 -7.67 19.21 7.26
N ILE A 323 -6.57 19.09 6.51
CA ILE A 323 -6.57 19.29 5.06
C ILE A 323 -7.52 18.29 4.38
N ALA A 324 -7.56 17.02 4.83
CA ALA A 324 -8.49 16.05 4.30
C ALA A 324 -9.96 16.43 4.59
N LEU A 325 -10.28 16.85 5.81
CA LEU A 325 -11.63 17.33 6.15
C LEU A 325 -12.02 18.59 5.34
N MET A 326 -11.07 19.48 5.09
CA MET A 326 -11.26 20.63 4.20
C MET A 326 -11.64 20.16 2.79
N CYS A 327 -10.92 19.18 2.25
CA CYS A 327 -11.23 18.60 0.95
C CYS A 327 -12.61 17.91 0.95
N PHE A 328 -12.96 17.11 1.96
CA PHE A 328 -14.30 16.50 2.04
C PHE A 328 -15.42 17.55 1.99
N ASN A 329 -15.24 18.65 2.71
CA ASN A 329 -16.16 19.78 2.69
C ASN A 329 -16.23 20.43 1.31
N MET A 330 -15.09 20.82 0.73
CA MET A 330 -15.04 21.40 -0.61
C MET A 330 -15.70 20.50 -1.66
N ALA A 331 -15.50 19.18 -1.58
CA ALA A 331 -16.15 18.22 -2.46
C ALA A 331 -17.69 18.24 -2.33
N ALA A 332 -18.21 18.36 -1.11
CA ALA A 332 -19.65 18.46 -0.86
C ALA A 332 -20.24 19.76 -1.43
N TYR A 333 -19.57 20.90 -1.21
CA TYR A 333 -19.98 22.20 -1.78
C TYR A 333 -19.96 22.18 -3.31
N LEU A 334 -18.92 21.61 -3.92
CA LEU A 334 -18.84 21.45 -5.38
C LEU A 334 -19.94 20.52 -5.92
N ALA A 335 -20.28 19.45 -5.20
CA ALA A 335 -21.35 18.54 -5.60
C ALA A 335 -22.75 19.17 -5.49
N LEU A 336 -22.93 20.15 -4.60
CA LEU A 336 -24.15 20.94 -4.46
C LEU A 336 -24.19 22.17 -5.39
N GLU A 337 -23.13 22.40 -6.18
CA GLU A 337 -22.95 23.55 -7.07
C GLU A 337 -22.91 24.90 -6.34
N TRP A 338 -22.60 24.92 -5.05
CA TRP A 338 -22.54 26.11 -4.20
C TRP A 338 -21.20 26.84 -4.34
N ARG A 339 -20.89 27.31 -5.55
CA ARG A 339 -19.59 27.89 -5.91
C ARG A 339 -19.20 29.11 -5.07
N SER A 340 -20.18 29.93 -4.69
CA SER A 340 -19.96 31.14 -3.87
C SER A 340 -19.50 30.86 -2.44
N LEU A 341 -19.70 29.63 -1.94
CA LEU A 341 -19.36 29.23 -0.57
C LEU A 341 -18.13 28.32 -0.49
N LEU A 342 -17.38 28.15 -1.59
CA LEU A 342 -16.21 27.25 -1.63
C LEU A 342 -15.05 27.66 -0.71
N LEU A 343 -15.01 28.92 -0.29
CA LEU A 343 -14.01 29.42 0.66
C LEU A 343 -14.34 29.04 2.11
N LEU A 344 -15.61 28.78 2.42
CA LEU A 344 -16.05 28.51 3.80
C LEU A 344 -15.34 27.29 4.42
N PRO A 345 -15.21 26.13 3.73
CA PRO A 345 -14.40 25.01 4.19
C PRO A 345 -12.95 25.37 4.56
N VAL A 346 -12.34 26.26 3.80
CA VAL A 346 -10.95 26.70 4.01
C VAL A 346 -10.89 27.61 5.23
N LEU A 347 -11.79 28.58 5.32
CA LEU A 347 -11.85 29.53 6.43
C LEU A 347 -12.14 28.86 7.78
N MET A 348 -12.85 27.74 7.80
CA MET A 348 -13.11 26.97 9.02
C MET A 348 -11.85 26.32 9.62
N ILE A 349 -10.87 25.99 8.78
CA ILE A 349 -9.71 25.16 9.15
C ILE A 349 -8.43 26.00 9.24
N LEU A 350 -8.33 27.06 8.44
CA LEU A 350 -7.17 27.95 8.38
C LEU A 350 -6.72 28.50 9.76
N PRO A 351 -7.62 28.93 10.68
CA PRO A 351 -7.20 29.42 12.00
C PRO A 351 -6.45 28.36 12.81
N LEU A 352 -6.89 27.10 12.76
CA LEU A 352 -6.21 26.00 13.44
C LEU A 352 -4.85 25.71 12.81
N LEU A 353 -4.78 25.68 11.47
CA LEU A 353 -3.50 25.46 10.78
C LEU A 353 -2.49 26.58 11.07
N PHE A 354 -2.96 27.83 11.14
CA PHE A 354 -2.14 28.98 11.50
C PHE A 354 -1.66 28.89 12.95
N PHE A 355 -2.56 28.57 13.88
CA PHE A 355 -2.23 28.32 15.28
C PHE A 355 -1.16 27.23 15.44
N LEU A 356 -1.31 26.10 14.75
CA LEU A 356 -0.32 25.01 14.77
C LEU A 356 1.02 25.44 14.15
N SER A 357 0.99 26.23 13.08
CA SER A 357 2.21 26.71 12.41
C SER A 357 3.04 27.62 13.31
N ILE A 358 2.40 28.47 14.11
CA ILE A 358 3.08 29.38 15.04
C ILE A 358 3.72 28.62 16.21
N GLN A 359 3.11 27.51 16.65
CA GLN A 359 3.63 26.74 17.78
C GLN A 359 4.78 25.82 17.41
N TYR A 360 4.95 25.47 16.13
CA TYR A 360 6.06 24.64 15.71
C TYR A 360 7.41 25.35 16.00
N PRO A 361 8.41 24.67 16.59
CA PRO A 361 8.52 23.22 16.81
C PRO A 361 8.16 22.73 18.23
N SER A 362 7.55 23.56 19.08
CA SER A 362 7.16 23.14 20.44
C SER A 362 6.12 22.01 20.42
N ASP A 363 6.05 21.17 21.46
CA ASP A 363 5.01 20.13 21.51
C ASP A 363 3.64 20.78 21.71
N PRO A 364 2.72 20.68 20.73
CA PRO A 364 1.46 21.38 20.80
C PRO A 364 0.55 20.78 21.89
N ARG A 365 0.80 19.54 22.35
CA ARG A 365 0.06 18.91 23.44
C ARG A 365 0.28 19.60 24.78
N LEU A 366 1.38 20.33 24.94
CA LEU A 366 1.68 21.10 26.14
C LEU A 366 0.86 22.39 26.23
N ASN A 367 0.21 22.81 25.14
CA ASN A 367 -0.65 23.98 25.15
C ASN A 367 -2.06 23.62 25.67
N PRO A 368 -2.57 24.27 26.74
CA PRO A 368 -3.89 23.94 27.29
C PRO A 368 -5.05 24.18 26.32
N PHE A 369 -4.87 25.02 25.30
CA PHE A 369 -5.87 25.29 24.27
C PHE A 369 -5.83 24.31 23.09
N PHE A 370 -4.82 23.45 22.99
CA PHE A 370 -4.64 22.54 21.86
C PHE A 370 -5.77 21.51 21.72
N ILE A 371 -6.07 20.77 22.80
CA ILE A 371 -7.12 19.75 22.79
C ILE A 371 -8.49 20.38 22.49
N PRO A 372 -8.91 21.49 23.15
CA PRO A 372 -10.14 22.19 22.80
C PRO A 372 -10.18 22.68 21.35
N ALA A 373 -9.10 23.31 20.85
CA ALA A 373 -9.05 23.84 19.50
C ALA A 373 -9.21 22.72 18.45
N ILE A 374 -8.45 21.63 18.57
CA ILE A 374 -8.57 20.47 17.68
C ILE A 374 -9.94 19.82 17.77
N SER A 375 -10.49 19.67 18.97
CA SER A 375 -11.79 19.02 19.16
C SER A 375 -12.92 19.82 18.54
N ILE A 376 -12.96 21.14 18.79
CA ILE A 376 -14.00 22.03 18.24
C ILE A 376 -13.87 22.08 16.72
N THR A 377 -12.68 22.37 16.19
CA THR A 377 -12.47 22.42 14.74
C THR A 377 -12.73 21.06 14.10
N GLY A 378 -12.35 19.96 14.74
CA GLY A 378 -12.59 18.60 14.25
C GLY A 378 -14.07 18.26 14.16
N VAL A 379 -14.84 18.54 15.22
CA VAL A 379 -16.30 18.35 15.25
C VAL A 379 -16.97 19.20 14.17
N VAL A 380 -16.63 20.48 14.08
CA VAL A 380 -17.20 21.40 13.11
C VAL A 380 -16.84 21.00 11.67
N ALA A 381 -15.58 20.63 11.42
CA ALA A 381 -15.11 20.17 10.12
C ALA A 381 -15.65 18.80 9.72
N ALA A 382 -16.13 17.98 10.65
CA ALA A 382 -16.77 16.68 10.39
C ALA A 382 -18.29 16.76 10.25
N ILE A 383 -18.98 17.59 11.06
CA ILE A 383 -20.44 17.73 11.01
C ILE A 383 -20.90 18.42 9.74
N VAL A 384 -20.24 19.51 9.32
CA VAL A 384 -20.63 20.25 8.11
C VAL A 384 -20.67 19.36 6.86
N PRO A 385 -19.63 18.58 6.50
CA PRO A 385 -19.70 17.75 5.32
C PRO A 385 -20.71 16.62 5.47
N VAL A 386 -20.88 16.05 6.68
CA VAL A 386 -21.92 15.05 6.96
C VAL A 386 -23.31 15.62 6.68
N ALA A 387 -23.62 16.81 7.19
CA ALA A 387 -24.91 17.46 6.97
C ALA A 387 -25.15 17.74 5.48
N LEU A 388 -24.13 18.23 4.77
CA LEU A 388 -24.21 18.50 3.32
C LEU A 388 -24.42 17.22 2.50
N TYR A 389 -23.72 16.13 2.83
CA TYR A 389 -23.91 14.84 2.15
C TYR A 389 -25.26 14.20 2.48
N LEU A 390 -25.78 14.37 3.70
CA LEU A 390 -27.14 13.93 4.06
C LEU A 390 -28.20 14.73 3.30
N TYR A 391 -28.02 16.05 3.18
CA TYR A 391 -28.88 16.90 2.35
C TYR A 391 -28.86 16.47 0.88
N LEU A 392 -27.66 16.22 0.32
CA LEU A 392 -27.50 15.72 -1.04
C LEU A 392 -28.17 14.35 -1.23
N TRP A 393 -28.05 13.45 -0.26
CA TRP A 393 -28.73 12.15 -0.26
C TRP A 393 -30.25 12.31 -0.31
N GLN A 394 -30.83 13.15 0.55
CA GLN A 394 -32.28 13.40 0.58
C GLN A 394 -32.77 13.94 -0.77
N ARG A 395 -32.06 14.93 -1.34
CA ARG A 395 -32.39 15.51 -2.64
C ARG A 395 -32.33 14.47 -3.77
N MET A 396 -31.28 13.66 -3.81
CA MET A 396 -31.15 12.60 -4.83
C MET A 396 -32.21 11.50 -4.67
N ARG A 397 -32.56 11.14 -3.44
CA ARG A 397 -33.61 10.16 -3.15
C ARG A 397 -34.98 10.64 -3.60
N GLN A 398 -35.33 11.91 -3.31
CA GLN A 398 -36.58 12.52 -3.75
C GLN A 398 -36.67 12.59 -5.28
N ALA A 399 -35.55 12.91 -5.95
CA ALA A 399 -35.48 12.96 -7.40
C ALA A 399 -35.38 11.58 -8.08
N LYS A 400 -35.40 10.47 -7.32
CA LYS A 400 -35.16 9.09 -7.80
C LYS A 400 -33.90 8.97 -8.68
N ALA A 401 -32.88 9.77 -8.37
CA ALA A 401 -31.64 9.80 -9.14
C ALA A 401 -30.88 8.48 -8.97
N PRO A 402 -30.22 7.97 -10.02
CA PRO A 402 -29.36 6.79 -9.90
C PRO A 402 -28.24 7.05 -8.89
N ALA A 403 -27.84 6.02 -8.13
CA ALA A 403 -26.78 6.13 -7.13
C ALA A 403 -27.05 7.11 -5.98
N ALA A 404 -28.33 7.33 -5.63
CA ALA A 404 -28.73 8.16 -4.51
C ALA A 404 -28.08 7.74 -3.17
N SER A 405 -27.68 6.48 -3.00
CA SER A 405 -27.05 6.00 -1.75
C SER A 405 -25.58 6.42 -1.56
N ARG A 406 -24.91 6.99 -2.58
CA ARG A 406 -23.49 7.36 -2.49
C ARG A 406 -23.19 8.47 -1.48
N PRO A 407 -23.93 9.60 -1.44
CA PRO A 407 -23.69 10.66 -0.46
C PRO A 407 -23.88 10.16 0.97
N LEU A 408 -24.88 9.29 1.22
CA LEU A 408 -25.09 8.67 2.51
C LEU A 408 -23.85 7.89 2.97
N LEU A 409 -23.26 7.08 2.10
CA LEU A 409 -22.05 6.32 2.43
C LEU A 409 -20.81 7.19 2.67
N LEU A 410 -20.68 8.30 1.95
CA LEU A 410 -19.63 9.29 2.22
C LEU A 410 -19.81 9.90 3.61
N ALA A 411 -21.04 10.28 3.98
CA ALA A 411 -21.38 10.78 5.31
C ALA A 411 -21.09 9.75 6.40
N THR A 412 -21.50 8.49 6.21
CA THR A 412 -21.23 7.43 7.20
C THR A 412 -19.75 7.17 7.38
N GLY A 413 -18.94 7.26 6.32
CA GLY A 413 -17.50 7.09 6.46
C GLY A 413 -16.83 8.25 7.20
N ILE A 414 -17.28 9.50 6.99
CA ILE A 414 -16.79 10.65 7.77
C ILE A 414 -17.16 10.49 9.25
N LEU A 415 -18.40 10.09 9.55
CA LEU A 415 -18.84 9.81 10.92
C LEU A 415 -18.02 8.66 11.54
N GLY A 416 -17.81 7.57 10.81
CA GLY A 416 -17.03 6.43 11.29
C GLY A 416 -15.59 6.80 11.67
N LEU A 417 -14.92 7.63 10.84
CA LEU A 417 -13.58 8.14 11.16
C LEU A 417 -13.58 9.11 12.34
N THR A 418 -14.57 9.99 12.43
CA THR A 418 -14.68 10.93 13.55
C THR A 418 -14.89 10.19 14.87
N LEU A 419 -15.74 9.16 14.86
CA LEU A 419 -15.95 8.28 16.00
C LEU A 419 -14.69 7.45 16.33
N ALA A 420 -13.96 6.95 15.32
CA ALA A 420 -12.70 6.24 15.54
C ALA A 420 -11.66 7.12 16.26
N LEU A 421 -11.54 8.38 15.85
CA LEU A 421 -10.62 9.35 16.45
C LEU A 421 -11.04 9.74 17.88
N ALA A 422 -12.35 9.80 18.16
CA ALA A 422 -12.87 10.09 19.50
C ALA A 422 -12.81 8.86 20.44
N ALA A 423 -13.00 7.65 19.91
CA ALA A 423 -13.04 6.43 20.70
C ALA A 423 -11.69 6.09 21.36
N GLY A 424 -10.57 6.39 20.70
CA GLY A 424 -9.23 6.13 21.24
C GLY A 424 -9.00 6.78 22.61
N PRO A 425 -9.09 8.12 22.72
CA PRO A 425 -8.93 8.83 23.99
C PRO A 425 -9.94 8.44 25.08
N ILE A 426 -11.19 8.14 24.69
CA ILE A 426 -12.27 7.77 25.64
C ILE A 426 -12.01 6.40 26.28
N THR A 427 -11.46 5.45 25.53
CA THR A 427 -11.32 4.06 25.96
C THR A 427 -10.00 3.74 26.64
N MET A 428 -8.94 4.53 26.39
CA MET A 428 -7.58 4.23 26.87
C MET A 428 -6.89 5.39 27.61
N GLY A 429 -7.59 6.51 27.84
CA GLY A 429 -7.03 7.71 28.45
C GLY A 429 -6.33 8.64 27.46
N THR A 430 -6.10 9.88 27.86
CA THR A 430 -5.61 10.98 26.99
C THR A 430 -4.15 10.85 26.57
N GLU A 431 -3.38 9.95 27.17
CA GLU A 431 -1.93 9.87 26.98
C GLU A 431 -1.53 9.16 25.68
N VAL A 432 -2.44 8.40 25.06
CA VAL A 432 -2.15 7.70 23.80
C VAL A 432 -3.35 7.83 22.85
N LEU A 433 -3.19 8.59 21.76
CA LEU A 433 -4.05 8.46 20.57
C LEU A 433 -3.80 7.08 19.96
N ASN A 434 -4.33 6.05 20.61
CA ASN A 434 -3.96 4.68 20.34
C ASN A 434 -4.77 4.16 19.16
N VAL A 435 -4.31 4.45 17.95
CA VAL A 435 -4.81 3.82 16.72
C VAL A 435 -4.53 2.31 16.70
N ALA A 436 -3.72 1.80 17.63
CA ALA A 436 -3.60 0.37 17.92
C ALA A 436 -4.78 -0.19 18.74
N ASN A 437 -5.77 0.61 19.14
CA ASN A 437 -7.02 0.09 19.70
C ASN A 437 -7.82 -0.59 18.58
N PRO A 438 -8.17 -1.89 18.71
CA PRO A 438 -8.92 -2.61 17.68
C PRO A 438 -10.30 -2.00 17.41
N ILE A 439 -10.93 -1.33 18.39
CA ILE A 439 -12.20 -0.60 18.18
C ILE A 439 -12.01 0.54 17.18
N SER A 440 -10.99 1.38 17.40
CA SER A 440 -10.63 2.46 16.48
C SER A 440 -10.20 1.92 15.11
N GLY A 441 -9.47 0.80 15.08
CA GLY A 441 -9.10 0.10 13.84
C GLY A 441 -10.31 -0.40 13.05
N VAL A 442 -11.30 -1.01 13.71
CA VAL A 442 -12.54 -1.50 13.08
C VAL A 442 -13.36 -0.32 12.55
N LEU A 443 -13.55 0.73 13.35
CA LEU A 443 -14.30 1.92 12.93
C LEU A 443 -13.64 2.59 11.71
N THR A 444 -12.30 2.67 11.71
CA THR A 444 -11.54 3.22 10.58
C THR A 444 -11.66 2.34 9.34
N PHE A 445 -11.55 1.01 9.48
CA PHE A 445 -11.74 0.07 8.38
C PHE A 445 -13.16 0.18 7.78
N ILE A 446 -14.19 0.22 8.62
CA ILE A 446 -15.59 0.39 8.19
C ILE A 446 -15.76 1.71 7.44
N ALA A 447 -15.13 2.79 7.90
CA ALA A 447 -15.19 4.08 7.23
C ALA A 447 -14.55 4.05 5.83
N PHE A 448 -13.34 3.48 5.70
CA PHE A 448 -12.69 3.32 4.40
C PHE A 448 -13.50 2.40 3.47
N LEU A 449 -14.11 1.34 4.00
CA LEU A 449 -14.96 0.44 3.24
C LEU A 449 -16.22 1.15 2.74
N ALA A 450 -16.88 1.95 3.60
CA ALA A 450 -18.04 2.76 3.22
C ALA A 450 -17.69 3.74 2.09
N TRP A 451 -16.54 4.42 2.20
CA TRP A 451 -16.04 5.30 1.15
C TRP A 451 -15.76 4.57 -0.17
N TRP A 452 -15.10 3.42 -0.11
CA TRP A 452 -14.84 2.62 -1.30
C TRP A 452 -16.13 2.16 -1.99
N LEU A 453 -17.12 1.71 -1.21
CA LEU A 453 -18.45 1.33 -1.73
C LEU A 453 -19.19 2.53 -2.35
N ALA A 454 -19.06 3.72 -1.73
CA ALA A 454 -19.66 4.95 -2.24
C ALA A 454 -19.06 5.34 -3.59
N VAL A 455 -17.74 5.38 -3.68
CA VAL A 455 -16.99 5.87 -4.85
C VAL A 455 -17.10 4.90 -6.02
N THR A 456 -17.00 3.60 -5.78
CA THR A 456 -17.08 2.57 -6.82
C THR A 456 -18.52 2.29 -7.26
N GLY A 457 -19.52 2.75 -6.50
CA GLY A 457 -20.93 2.48 -6.78
C GLY A 457 -21.34 1.02 -6.59
N ARG A 458 -20.51 0.19 -5.95
CA ARG A 458 -20.81 -1.22 -5.68
C ARG A 458 -21.88 -1.42 -4.60
N ASN A 459 -22.21 -0.37 -3.86
CA ASN A 459 -23.23 -0.39 -2.81
C ASN A 459 -24.59 -0.94 -3.28
N GLU A 460 -25.08 -0.55 -4.45
CA GLU A 460 -26.40 -0.99 -4.92
C GLU A 460 -26.45 -2.49 -5.19
N ARG A 461 -25.34 -3.08 -5.66
CA ARG A 461 -25.21 -4.53 -5.83
C ARG A 461 -25.08 -5.22 -4.48
N PHE A 462 -24.31 -4.65 -3.56
CA PHE A 462 -24.13 -5.17 -2.22
C PHE A 462 -25.43 -5.18 -1.40
N MET A 463 -26.21 -4.10 -1.44
CA MET A 463 -27.51 -4.02 -0.79
C MET A 463 -28.53 -4.99 -1.39
N LYS A 464 -28.54 -5.16 -2.72
CA LYS A 464 -29.36 -6.19 -3.38
C LYS A 464 -28.96 -7.60 -2.94
N TRP A 465 -27.66 -7.86 -2.83
CA TRP A 465 -27.13 -9.13 -2.35
C TRP A 465 -27.52 -9.39 -0.89
N LEU A 466 -27.25 -8.46 0.03
CA LEU A 466 -27.66 -8.52 1.44
C LEU A 466 -29.15 -8.81 1.59
N HIS A 467 -29.99 -8.10 0.83
CA HIS A 467 -31.43 -8.28 0.88
C HIS A 467 -31.87 -9.65 0.35
N SER A 468 -31.17 -10.19 -0.65
CA SER A 468 -31.46 -11.52 -1.21
C SER A 468 -30.97 -12.68 -0.34
N THR A 469 -29.87 -12.48 0.41
CA THR A 469 -29.19 -13.53 1.17
C THR A 469 -29.66 -13.61 2.62
N PHE A 470 -29.90 -12.46 3.27
CA PHE A 470 -30.22 -12.40 4.69
C PHE A 470 -31.64 -11.94 5.01
N LEU A 471 -32.29 -11.22 4.08
CA LEU A 471 -33.62 -10.61 4.31
C LEU A 471 -34.73 -11.26 3.49
N LYS A 472 -34.47 -12.37 2.79
CA LYS A 472 -35.58 -13.20 2.28
C LYS A 472 -36.21 -13.92 3.49
N PRO A 473 -37.50 -13.72 3.77
CA PRO A 473 -38.18 -14.56 4.75
C PRO A 473 -38.04 -16.02 4.30
N LYS A 474 -37.61 -16.90 5.21
CA LYS A 474 -37.74 -18.35 5.01
C LYS A 474 -39.19 -18.60 4.57
N PRO A 475 -39.44 -19.30 3.44
CA PRO A 475 -40.80 -19.68 3.10
C PRO A 475 -41.37 -20.41 4.32
N ALA A 476 -42.55 -19.96 4.77
CA ALA A 476 -43.23 -20.58 5.90
C ALA A 476 -43.33 -22.09 5.64
N PRO A 477 -43.08 -22.94 6.65
CA PRO A 477 -43.25 -24.38 6.49
C PRO A 477 -44.66 -24.61 5.95
N SER A 478 -44.75 -25.27 4.80
CA SER A 478 -46.02 -25.62 4.17
C SER A 478 -46.89 -26.32 5.20
N THR A 479 -48.03 -25.71 5.52
CA THR A 479 -49.09 -26.33 6.32
C THR A 479 -49.38 -27.72 5.74
N PRO A 480 -49.44 -28.77 6.57
CA PRO A 480 -49.75 -30.10 6.08
C PRO A 480 -51.13 -30.10 5.42
N PRO A 481 -51.34 -30.89 4.36
CA PRO A 481 -52.62 -30.93 3.65
C PRO A 481 -53.72 -31.39 4.63
N PRO A 482 -54.93 -30.81 4.53
CA PRO A 482 -56.02 -31.17 5.44
C PRO A 482 -56.39 -32.64 5.22
N ALA A 483 -56.24 -33.42 6.29
CA ALA A 483 -56.83 -34.74 6.40
C ALA A 483 -58.35 -34.60 6.57
N GLY A 484 -59.11 -35.23 5.68
CA GLY A 484 -60.52 -35.53 5.90
C GLY A 484 -61.52 -34.64 5.17
N ALA A 485 -62.00 -35.14 4.04
CA ALA A 485 -63.43 -35.10 3.71
C ALA A 485 -63.70 -36.24 2.73
N ALA A 486 -64.01 -37.40 3.30
CA ALA A 486 -64.59 -38.51 2.60
C ALA A 486 -66.04 -38.18 2.19
N SER A 487 -66.43 -38.71 1.02
CA SER A 487 -67.78 -39.08 0.60
C SER A 487 -68.90 -38.02 0.64
N GLN A 488 -69.49 -37.72 -0.52
CA GLN A 488 -70.69 -38.43 -0.98
C GLN A 488 -71.04 -38.06 -2.45
N PRO A 489 -71.92 -38.85 -3.12
CA PRO A 489 -71.80 -39.20 -4.53
C PRO A 489 -72.80 -38.49 -5.45
N GLY A 490 -72.56 -38.62 -6.76
CA GLY A 490 -73.60 -39.06 -7.70
C GLY A 490 -74.48 -37.99 -8.35
N GLY A 491 -74.23 -37.80 -9.64
CA GLY A 491 -75.09 -37.19 -10.64
C GLY A 491 -74.23 -36.89 -11.88
N ALA A 492 -74.09 -37.77 -12.88
CA ALA A 492 -74.85 -38.98 -13.24
C ALA A 492 -73.96 -40.23 -13.39
#